data_AF-A0A263BQY5-F1
#
_entry.id   AF-A0A263BQY5-F1
#
_cell.length_a   1.000
_cell.length_b   1.000
_cell.length_c   1.000
_cell.angle_alpha   90.00
_cell.angle_beta   90.00
_cell.angle_gamma   90.00
#
_symmetry.space_group_name_H-M   'P 1'
#
loop_
_entity.id
_entity.type
_entity.pdbx_description
1 polymer ?
#
loop_
_entity_poly.entity_id
_entity_poly.type
_entity_poly.pdbx_seq_one_letter_code
_entity_poly.pdbx_strand_id
1 'polypeptide(L)' 'MSNNNSAIMRILANLNPGTAVNEIFMQGSSEPVRNFASFDPSTRIATFVQADGDLVVVDANRLDAIEINT' A
#
# COMPACT_ATOMS: atom_id res chain seq x y z
N MET A 1 0.95 -3.42 25.53
CA MET A 1 0.52 -3.99 24.23
C MET A 1 0.04 -2.83 23.38
N SER A 2 0.86 -2.36 22.45
CA SER A 2 0.53 -1.19 21.64
C SER A 2 -0.35 -1.64 20.48
N ASN A 3 -1.66 -1.37 20.55
CA ASN A 3 -2.57 -1.47 19.41
C ASN A 3 -2.21 -0.38 18.37
N ASN A 4 -1.08 -0.53 17.70
CA ASN A 4 -0.72 0.29 16.55
C ASN A 4 -1.25 -0.39 15.30
N ASN A 5 -2.56 -0.28 15.08
CA ASN A 5 -3.07 -0.25 13.71
C ASN A 5 -2.42 1.00 13.09
N SER A 6 -1.29 0.83 12.38
CA SER A 6 -0.49 1.95 11.91
C SER A 6 -1.38 2.87 11.06
N ALA A 7 -1.09 4.18 11.05
CA ALA A 7 -1.87 5.13 10.26
C ALA A 7 -1.99 4.67 8.79
N ILE A 8 -0.93 4.07 8.24
CA ILE A 8 -0.91 3.43 6.93
C ILE A 8 -1.93 2.29 6.81
N MET A 9 -2.01 1.36 7.77
CA MET A 9 -3.01 0.28 7.72
C MET A 9 -4.44 0.82 7.67
N ARG A 10 -4.71 1.90 8.43
CA ARG A 10 -6.02 2.57 8.39
C ARG A 10 -6.27 3.26 7.06
N ILE A 11 -5.26 3.89 6.45
CA ILE A 11 -5.39 4.49 5.12
C ILE A 11 -5.70 3.40 4.09
N LEU A 12 -4.88 2.34 4.03
CA LEU A 12 -5.04 1.22 3.09
C LEU A 12 -6.42 0.56 3.22
N ALA A 13 -6.95 0.41 4.44
CA ALA A 13 -8.28 -0.14 4.68
C ALA A 13 -9.44 0.74 4.19
N ASN A 14 -9.17 2.03 3.91
CA ASN A 14 -10.17 2.98 3.40
C ASN A 14 -9.94 3.38 1.93
N LEU A 15 -8.87 2.88 1.29
CA LEU A 15 -8.67 3.10 -0.14
C LEU A 15 -9.62 2.22 -0.95
N ASN A 16 -10.18 2.79 -2.01
CA ASN A 16 -10.96 2.02 -2.96
C ASN A 16 -10.01 1.33 -3.94
N PRO A 17 -10.27 0.07 -4.35
CA PRO A 17 -9.57 -0.54 -5.47
C PRO A 17 -9.61 0.39 -6.70
N GLY A 18 -8.45 0.60 -7.33
CA GLY A 18 -8.29 1.52 -8.44
C GLY A 18 -7.89 2.95 -8.06
N THR A 19 -7.84 3.31 -6.77
CA THR A 19 -7.26 4.61 -6.36
C THR A 19 -5.83 4.74 -6.88
N ALA A 20 -5.54 5.86 -7.55
CA ALA A 20 -4.22 6.15 -8.09
C ALA A 20 -3.19 6.25 -6.96
N VAL A 21 -2.08 5.53 -7.11
CA VAL A 21 -0.93 5.55 -6.20
C VAL A 21 0.29 5.63 -7.11
N ASN A 22 1.17 6.61 -6.88
CA ASN A 22 2.35 6.80 -7.72
C ASN A 22 3.49 5.86 -7.32
N GLU A 23 3.71 5.77 -6.01
CA GLU A 23 4.80 4.98 -5.45
C GLU A 23 4.50 4.55 -4.02
N ILE A 24 5.12 3.45 -3.63
CA ILE A 24 5.14 2.96 -2.26
C ILE A 24 6.58 3.00 -1.75
N PHE A 25 6.77 3.34 -0.47
CA PHE A 25 8.09 3.40 0.15
C PHE A 25 8.25 2.25 1.14
N MET A 26 9.34 1.51 1.01
CA MET A 26 9.66 0.39 1.88
C MET A 26 11.15 0.40 2.24
N GLN A 27 11.44 0.50 3.53
CA GLN A 27 12.80 0.46 4.08
C GLN A 27 13.74 1.48 3.40
N GLY A 28 13.23 2.69 3.13
CA GLY A 28 13.97 3.76 2.49
C GLY A 28 14.17 3.62 0.97
N SER A 29 13.59 2.60 0.33
CA SER A 29 13.52 2.49 -1.13
C SER A 29 12.10 2.84 -1.61
N SER A 30 11.96 3.42 -2.81
CA SER A 30 10.67 3.61 -3.46
C SER A 30 10.46 2.59 -4.57
N GLU A 31 9.23 2.13 -4.72
CA GLU A 31 8.78 1.25 -5.79
C GLU A 31 7.61 1.93 -6.53
N PRO A 32 7.75 2.23 -7.83
CA PRO A 32 6.69 2.86 -8.59
C PRO A 32 5.52 1.90 -8.80
N VAL A 33 4.31 2.40 -8.60
CA VAL A 33 3.06 1.68 -8.84
C VAL A 33 2.09 2.59 -9.60
N ARG A 34 0.94 2.08 -10.00
CA ARG A 34 -0.09 2.80 -10.76
C ARG A 34 -1.36 3.00 -9.95
N ASN A 35 -1.81 1.95 -9.28
CA ASN A 35 -3.01 2.02 -8.45
C ASN A 35 -3.01 0.99 -7.34
N PHE A 36 -3.73 1.29 -6.27
CA PHE A 36 -4.09 0.34 -5.23
C PHE A 36 -5.03 -0.74 -5.77
N ALA A 37 -4.81 -2.00 -5.40
CA ALA A 37 -5.69 -3.12 -5.76
C ALA A 37 -6.51 -3.60 -4.55
N SER A 38 -5.85 -3.94 -3.45
CA SER A 38 -6.51 -4.47 -2.26
C SER A 38 -5.64 -4.42 -1.01
N PHE A 39 -6.27 -4.50 0.15
CA PHE A 39 -5.61 -4.70 1.43
C PHE A 39 -6.41 -5.68 2.28
N ASP A 40 -5.75 -6.73 2.77
CA ASP A 40 -6.32 -7.65 3.75
C ASP A 40 -5.75 -7.32 5.13
N PRO A 41 -6.56 -6.77 6.05
CA PRO A 41 -6.09 -6.41 7.39
C PRO A 41 -5.75 -7.62 8.28
N SER A 42 -6.26 -8.81 7.96
CA SER A 42 -6.00 -10.03 8.74
C SER A 42 -4.60 -10.58 8.49
N THR A 43 -4.14 -10.51 7.24
CA THR A 43 -2.80 -10.93 6.81
C THR A 43 -1.81 -9.78 6.69
N ARG A 44 -2.31 -8.53 6.73
CA ARG A 44 -1.58 -7.28 6.50
C ARG A 44 -0.93 -7.21 5.12
N ILE A 45 -1.48 -7.93 4.14
CA ILE A 45 -0.99 -7.90 2.78
C ILE A 45 -1.70 -6.79 2.01
N ALA A 46 -0.92 -5.87 1.44
CA ALA A 46 -1.39 -4.88 0.48
C ALA A 46 -0.94 -5.28 -0.93
N THR A 47 -1.78 -4.97 -1.92
CA THR A 47 -1.51 -5.25 -3.33
C THR A 47 -1.69 -3.99 -4.13
N PHE A 48 -0.73 -3.73 -5.02
CA PHE A 48 -0.71 -2.61 -5.95
C PHE A 48 -0.49 -3.12 -7.36
N VAL A 49 -0.98 -2.39 -8.35
CA VAL A 49 -0.76 -2.69 -9.77
C VAL A 49 0.34 -1.77 -10.28
N GLN A 50 1.31 -2.31 -11.02
CA GLN A 50 2.36 -1.54 -11.69
C GLN A 50 1.88 -0.96 -13.03
N ALA A 51 2.75 -0.20 -13.70
CA ALA A 51 2.45 0.42 -14.98
C ALA A 51 2.26 -0.61 -16.12
N ASP A 52 2.96 -1.74 -16.08
CA ASP A 52 2.88 -2.84 -17.04
C ASP A 52 1.70 -3.80 -16.78
N GLY A 53 1.02 -3.64 -15.64
CA GLY A 53 -0.10 -4.49 -15.23
C GLY A 53 0.27 -5.58 -14.22
N ASP A 54 1.56 -5.71 -13.87
CA ASP A 54 2.00 -6.66 -12.86
C ASP A 54 1.52 -6.25 -11.45
N LEU A 55 1.48 -7.23 -10.54
CA LEU A 55 1.08 -7.02 -9.16
C LEU A 55 2.29 -6.94 -8.24
N VAL A 56 2.38 -5.89 -7.43
CA VAL A 56 3.27 -5.83 -6.27
C VAL A 56 2.48 -6.26 -5.05
N VAL A 57 2.93 -7.33 -4.40
CA VAL A 57 2.36 -7.83 -3.14
C VAL A 57 3.33 -7.51 -2.01
N VAL A 58 2.89 -6.73 -1.02
CA VAL A 58 3.74 -6.24 0.06
C VAL A 58 3.14 -6.51 1.44
N ASP A 59 4.01 -6.80 2.41
CA ASP A 59 3.67 -6.76 3.82
C ASP A 59 3.55 -5.28 4.24
N ALA A 60 2.35 -4.85 4.62
CA ALA A 60 2.07 -3.48 5.01
C ALA A 60 2.82 -3.02 6.27
N ASN A 61 3.40 -3.94 7.06
CA ASN A 61 4.29 -3.56 8.17
C ASN A 61 5.63 -2.99 7.68
N ARG A 62 6.00 -3.22 6.42
CA ARG A 62 7.24 -2.75 5.81
C ARG A 62 7.07 -1.45 5.03
N LEU A 63 5.84 -0.95 4.92
CA LEU A 63 5.55 0.33 4.28
C LEU A 63 5.88 1.48 5.22
N ASP A 64 6.75 2.36 4.75
CA ASP A 64 7.09 3.61 5.42
C ASP A 64 6.12 4.73 5.02
N ALA A 65 5.71 4.74 3.75
CA ALA A 65 4.81 5.73 3.17
C ALA A 65 4.14 5.20 1.88
N ILE A 66 3.06 5.87 1.46
CA ILE A 66 2.43 5.72 0.15
C ILE A 66 2.18 7.12 -0.42
N GLU A 67 2.49 7.32 -1.70
CA GLU A 67 2.22 8.59 -2.38
C GLU A 67 0.95 8.46 -3.23
N ILE A 68 -0.06 9.27 -2.89
CA ILE A 68 -1.38 9.26 -3.52
C ILE A 68 -1.60 10.64 -4.15
N ASN A 69 -2.00 10.68 -5.43
CA ASN A 69 -2.48 11.91 -6.05
C ASN A 69 -3.93 12.18 -5.62
N THR A 70 -4.18 13.36 -5.04
CA THR A 70 -5.52 13.85 -4.69
C THR A 70 -6.04 14.85 -5.71
#